data_AF-A0A954G2N7-F1
#
_entry.id   AF-A0A954G2N7-F1
#
_cell.length_a   1.000
_cell.length_b   1.000
_cell.length_c   1.000
_cell.angle_alpha   90.00
_cell.angle_beta   90.00
_cell.angle_gamma   90.00
#
_symmetry.space_group_name_H-M   'P 1'
#
loop_
_entity.id
_entity.type
_entity.pdbx_description
1 polymer ?
#
loop_
_entity_poly.entity_id
_entity_poly.type
_entity_poly.pdbx_seq_one_letter_code
_entity_poly.pdbx_strand_id
1 'polypeptide(L)'
;MKPLSEFNAGILPPLPQLLQPALQESAEVFFQCPGEDYPISKAIHLSRLAAFYPKCRECPHNGHTANLSPEIIERLKQTQRSRASAQNPFTQEGVRGVYLNQINRTQAAHIAGAFSTIL
;
A
#
# COMPACT_ATOMS: atom_id res chain seq x y z
N MET A 1 -48.09 -6.16 1.89
CA MET A 1 -46.66 -5.81 1.82
C MET A 1 -46.11 -6.36 0.50
N LYS A 2 -45.81 -5.49 -0.47
CA LYS A 2 -45.29 -5.86 -1.80
C LYS A 2 -43.74 -5.82 -1.78
N PRO A 3 -43.04 -6.76 -2.43
CA PRO A 3 -41.58 -6.71 -2.54
C PRO A 3 -41.15 -5.61 -3.52
N LEU A 4 -40.13 -4.84 -3.14
CA LEU A 4 -39.44 -3.85 -3.97
C LEU A 4 -38.44 -4.57 -4.88
N SER A 5 -38.88 -5.04 -6.04
CA SER A 5 -38.00 -5.56 -7.08
C SER A 5 -38.51 -5.07 -8.42
N GLU A 6 -37.98 -3.93 -8.88
CA GLU A 6 -37.93 -3.50 -10.28
C GLU A 6 -37.27 -2.11 -10.35
N PHE A 7 -35.94 -2.06 -10.23
CA PHE A 7 -35.19 -0.91 -10.73
C PHE A 7 -35.11 -1.05 -12.25
N ASN A 8 -36.02 -0.35 -12.95
CA ASN A 8 -36.08 -0.25 -14.40
C ASN A 8 -34.73 0.25 -14.95
N ALA A 9 -33.99 -0.62 -15.63
CA ALA A 9 -32.72 -0.35 -16.30
C ALA A 9 -32.87 0.44 -17.63
N GLY A 10 -33.83 1.37 -17.70
CA GLY A 10 -34.36 1.87 -18.96
C GLY A 10 -34.07 3.33 -19.33
N ILE A 11 -33.24 4.09 -18.60
CA ILE A 11 -33.10 5.55 -18.84
C ILE A 11 -31.64 6.04 -18.80
N LEU A 12 -30.65 5.17 -19.08
CA LEU A 12 -29.32 5.68 -19.42
C LEU A 12 -29.19 5.80 -20.95
N PRO A 13 -28.81 6.98 -21.49
CA PRO A 13 -28.47 7.09 -22.90
C PRO A 13 -27.32 6.10 -23.21
N PRO A 14 -27.32 5.44 -24.38
CA PRO A 14 -26.23 4.56 -24.75
C PRO A 14 -24.94 5.36 -24.74
N LEU A 15 -24.00 4.97 -23.87
CA LEU A 15 -22.66 5.56 -23.86
C LEU A 15 -22.05 5.41 -25.26
N PRO A 16 -21.30 6.42 -25.74
CA PRO A 16 -20.67 6.37 -27.06
C PRO A 16 -19.88 5.06 -27.22
N GLN A 17 -20.10 4.35 -28.34
CA GLN A 17 -19.48 3.04 -28.61
C GLN A 17 -17.95 3.07 -28.50
N LEU A 18 -17.34 4.25 -28.71
CA LEU A 18 -15.91 4.50 -28.56
C LEU A 18 -15.39 4.38 -27.11
N LEU A 19 -16.25 4.53 -26.08
CA LEU A 19 -15.88 4.36 -24.67
C LEU A 19 -16.10 2.93 -24.15
N GLN A 20 -16.81 2.08 -24.88
CA GLN A 20 -17.18 0.73 -24.44
C GLN A 20 -15.97 -0.22 -24.24
N PRO A 21 -14.96 -0.26 -25.14
CA PRO A 21 -13.80 -1.13 -24.93
C PRO A 21 -12.96 -0.71 -23.70
N ALA A 22 -12.83 0.60 -23.46
CA ALA A 22 -12.08 1.15 -22.33
C ALA A 22 -12.74 0.85 -20.97
N LEU A 23 -14.08 0.75 -20.94
CA LEU A 23 -14.82 0.32 -19.75
C LEU A 23 -14.71 -1.20 -19.52
N GLN A 24 -14.67 -2.02 -20.58
CA GLN A 24 -14.53 -3.47 -20.47
C GLN A 24 -13.12 -3.91 -20.08
N GLU A 25 -12.07 -3.20 -20.49
CA GLU A 25 -10.69 -3.48 -20.04
C GLU A 25 -10.48 -3.15 -18.54
N SER A 26 -11.37 -2.34 -17.96
CA SER A 26 -11.40 -2.08 -16.52
C SER A 26 -12.15 -3.17 -15.72
N ALA A 27 -12.80 -4.13 -16.40
CA ALA A 27 -13.51 -5.23 -15.78
C ALA A 27 -12.54 -6.35 -15.39
N GLU A 28 -12.54 -6.67 -14.09
CA GLU A 28 -12.05 -7.91 -13.48
C GLU A 28 -10.53 -8.08 -13.27
N VAL A 29 -9.79 -7.00 -13.00
CA VAL A 29 -8.61 -7.15 -12.12
C VAL A 29 -9.03 -6.79 -10.71
N PHE A 30 -9.36 -7.82 -9.94
CA PHE A 30 -9.66 -7.74 -8.52
C PHE A 30 -8.34 -7.73 -7.73
N PHE A 31 -8.16 -6.69 -6.92
CA PHE A 31 -7.01 -6.54 -6.03
C PHE A 31 -7.42 -6.89 -4.60
N GLN A 32 -6.64 -7.69 -3.91
CA GLN A 32 -6.85 -7.96 -2.48
C GLN A 32 -5.71 -7.32 -1.68
N CYS A 33 -6.00 -6.21 -0.98
CA CYS A 33 -5.04 -5.62 -0.04
C CYS A 33 -4.99 -6.47 1.24
N PRO A 34 -3.83 -6.56 1.92
CA PRO A 34 -3.67 -7.36 3.14
C PRO A 34 -4.60 -6.88 4.25
N GLY A 35 -5.34 -7.80 4.86
CA GLY A 35 -6.31 -7.51 5.92
C GLY A 35 -7.63 -6.90 5.45
N GLU A 36 -8.00 -7.09 4.18
CA GLU A 36 -9.35 -6.82 3.66
C GLU A 36 -10.02 -8.16 3.31
N ASP A 37 -11.27 -8.33 3.74
CA ASP A 37 -12.03 -9.58 3.57
C ASP A 37 -12.55 -9.75 2.13
N TYR A 38 -12.61 -8.67 1.36
CA TYR A 38 -13.19 -8.64 0.02
C TYR A 38 -12.22 -8.04 -1.01
N PRO A 39 -12.21 -8.57 -2.24
CA PRO A 39 -11.47 -7.96 -3.33
C PRO A 39 -12.04 -6.59 -3.70
N ILE A 40 -11.16 -5.66 -4.04
CA ILE A 40 -11.49 -4.31 -4.50
C ILE A 40 -11.15 -4.15 -5.98
N SER A 41 -11.82 -3.22 -6.66
CA SER A 41 -11.52 -2.90 -8.05
C SER A 41 -10.20 -2.13 -8.19
N LYS A 42 -9.60 -2.17 -9.39
CA LYS A 42 -8.40 -1.39 -9.75
C LYS A 42 -8.54 0.09 -9.40
N ALA A 43 -9.69 0.69 -9.67
CA ALA A 43 -9.95 2.11 -9.39
C ALA A 43 -9.87 2.41 -7.88
N ILE A 44 -10.50 1.59 -7.04
CA ILE A 44 -10.47 1.73 -5.58
C ILE A 44 -9.04 1.56 -5.06
N HIS A 45 -8.30 0.58 -5.59
CA HIS A 45 -6.89 0.36 -5.23
C HIS A 45 -6.04 1.60 -5.54
N LEU A 46 -6.15 2.15 -6.75
CA LEU A 46 -5.41 3.35 -7.16
C LEU A 46 -5.77 4.58 -6.32
N SER A 47 -7.05 4.79 -6.01
CA SER A 47 -7.49 5.87 -5.13
C SER A 47 -6.92 5.72 -3.71
N ARG A 48 -6.95 4.51 -3.15
CA ARG A 48 -6.35 4.19 -1.85
C ARG A 48 -4.83 4.39 -1.86
N LEU A 49 -4.16 4.01 -2.95
CA LEU A 49 -2.71 4.19 -3.11
C LEU A 49 -2.33 5.68 -3.19
N ALA A 50 -3.08 6.48 -3.95
CA ALA A 50 -2.91 7.94 -4.03
C ALA A 50 -3.13 8.64 -2.68
N ALA A 51 -4.09 8.16 -1.89
CA ALA A 51 -4.37 8.64 -0.54
C ALA A 51 -3.39 8.12 0.51
N PHE A 52 -2.37 7.35 0.12
CA PHE A 52 -1.42 6.69 1.03
C PHE A 52 -2.15 5.83 2.08
N TYR A 53 -3.17 5.05 1.70
CA TYR A 53 -3.88 4.19 2.66
C TYR A 53 -2.93 3.11 3.23
N PRO A 54 -2.80 2.94 4.58
CA PRO A 54 -1.77 2.10 5.20
C PRO A 54 -1.66 0.68 4.65
N LYS A 55 -2.79 -0.03 4.49
CA LYS A 55 -2.79 -1.45 4.08
C LYS A 55 -2.33 -1.66 2.64
N CYS A 56 -2.61 -0.72 1.74
CA CYS A 56 -2.22 -0.86 0.33
C CYS A 56 -0.78 -0.37 0.07
N ARG A 57 -0.06 0.14 1.08
CA ARG A 57 1.38 0.49 0.96
C ARG A 57 2.29 -0.74 0.97
N GLU A 58 1.89 -1.78 1.71
CA GLU A 58 2.64 -3.04 1.88
C GLU A 58 2.03 -4.19 1.08
N CYS A 59 1.00 -3.91 0.29
CA CYS A 59 0.40 -4.93 -0.56
C CYS A 59 1.37 -5.31 -1.71
N PRO A 60 1.28 -6.54 -2.24
CA PRO A 60 2.06 -6.98 -3.41
C PRO A 60 1.86 -6.09 -4.65
N HIS A 61 0.74 -5.35 -4.69
CA HIS A 61 0.35 -4.47 -5.79
C HIS A 61 0.68 -2.99 -5.53
N ASN A 62 1.56 -2.68 -4.57
CA ASN A 62 1.94 -1.30 -4.25
C ASN A 62 2.70 -0.60 -5.40
N GLY A 63 3.31 -1.39 -6.31
CA GLY A 63 3.99 -0.91 -7.51
C GLY A 63 3.08 -0.73 -8.73
N HIS A 64 1.80 -1.11 -8.65
CA HIS A 64 0.82 -0.88 -9.72
C HIS A 64 0.36 0.59 -9.73
N THR A 65 1.23 1.49 -10.17
CA THR A 65 0.97 2.93 -10.18
C THR A 65 0.26 3.43 -11.44
N ALA A 66 0.08 2.58 -12.47
CA ALA A 66 -0.70 2.79 -13.70
C ALA A 66 -0.90 4.27 -14.14
N ASN A 67 -1.96 4.92 -13.64
CA ASN A 67 -2.38 6.26 -14.06
C ASN A 67 -2.15 7.35 -12.98
N LEU A 68 -1.39 7.05 -11.91
CA LEU A 68 -1.04 8.03 -10.91
C LEU A 68 -0.05 9.05 -11.50
N SER A 69 -0.18 10.31 -11.08
CA SER A 69 0.76 11.36 -11.51
C SER A 69 2.18 11.04 -11.05
N PRO A 70 3.21 11.42 -11.83
CA PRO A 70 4.60 11.18 -11.46
C PRO A 70 4.96 11.81 -10.11
N GLU A 71 4.36 12.94 -9.75
CA GLU A 71 4.51 13.59 -8.44
C GLU A 71 4.01 12.71 -7.28
N ILE A 72 2.86 12.06 -7.45
CA ILE A 72 2.30 11.15 -6.44
C ILE A 72 3.18 9.92 -6.30
N ILE A 73 3.70 9.40 -7.42
CA ILE A 73 4.61 8.25 -7.45
C ILE A 73 5.91 8.57 -6.71
N GLU A 74 6.52 9.73 -6.98
CA GLU A 74 7.74 10.15 -6.28
C GLU A 74 7.48 10.40 -4.79
N ARG A 75 6.34 10.98 -4.42
CA ARG A 75 5.96 11.13 -3.00
C ARG A 75 5.74 9.78 -2.30
N LEU A 76 5.19 8.79 -3.00
CA LEU A 76 5.06 7.40 -2.51
C LEU A 76 6.43 6.77 -2.27
N LYS A 77 7.34 6.84 -3.25
CA LYS A 77 8.71 6.34 -3.11
C LYS A 77 9.47 7.05 -2.00
N GLN A 78 9.34 8.38 -1.90
CA GLN A 78 10.00 9.16 -0.85
C GLN A 78 9.50 8.74 0.53
N THR A 79 8.18 8.57 0.70
CA THR A 79 7.60 8.11 1.98
C THR A 79 8.08 6.70 2.35
N GLN A 80 8.19 5.79 1.37
CA GLN A 80 8.75 4.45 1.58
C GLN A 80 10.24 4.52 1.99
N ARG A 81 11.04 5.31 1.26
CA ARG A 81 12.47 5.50 1.54
C ARG A 81 12.70 6.14 2.91
N SER A 82 11.98 7.19 3.28
CA SER A 82 12.13 7.86 4.58
C SER A 82 11.85 6.91 5.75
N ARG A 83 10.93 5.95 5.60
CA ARG A 83 10.64 4.93 6.62
C ARG A 83 11.67 3.81 6.65
N ALA A 84 12.17 3.40 5.48
CA ALA A 84 13.27 2.44 5.40
C ALA A 84 14.60 3.03 5.87
N SER A 85 14.76 4.35 5.80
CA SER A 85 16.05 5.04 5.98
C SER A 85 16.30 5.60 7.38
N ALA A 86 15.32 5.70 8.29
CA ALA A 86 15.51 6.52 9.49
C ALA A 86 14.98 5.88 10.77
N GLN A 87 15.75 4.96 11.33
CA GLN A 87 16.12 5.04 12.74
C GLN A 87 17.56 4.52 12.84
N ASN A 88 18.52 5.41 13.07
CA ASN A 88 19.82 4.97 13.55
C ASN A 88 19.57 4.32 14.93
N PRO A 89 19.83 3.02 15.12
CA PRO A 89 19.53 2.38 16.39
C PRO A 89 20.44 2.89 17.52
N PHE A 90 21.53 3.59 17.18
CA PHE A 90 22.46 4.17 18.13
C PHE A 90 22.09 5.63 18.43
N THR A 91 21.63 5.86 19.67
CA THR A 91 21.25 7.16 20.22
C THR A 91 22.20 7.54 21.37
N GLN A 92 22.14 8.78 21.85
CA GLN A 92 22.94 9.19 23.02
C GLN A 92 22.52 8.43 24.29
N GLU A 93 21.27 7.97 24.34
CA GLU A 93 20.68 7.18 25.43
C GLU A 93 20.91 5.66 25.29
N GLY A 94 21.76 5.25 24.33
CA GLY A 94 22.08 3.84 24.08
C GLY A 94 21.48 3.30 22.78
N VAL A 95 21.29 1.98 22.72
CA VAL A 95 20.83 1.30 21.51
C VAL A 95 19.35 0.94 21.59
N ARG A 96 18.54 1.40 20.63
CA ARG A 96 17.10 1.14 20.55
C ARG A 96 16.68 0.80 19.13
N GLY A 97 15.75 -0.14 18.99
CA GLY A 97 15.16 -0.48 17.71
C GLY A 97 14.44 -1.82 17.72
N VAL A 98 13.63 -2.07 16.69
CA VAL A 98 12.93 -3.34 16.53
C VAL A 98 13.94 -4.42 16.11
N TYR A 99 14.04 -5.51 16.88
CA TYR A 99 14.92 -6.64 16.56
C TYR A 99 14.53 -7.26 15.21
N LEU A 100 15.54 -7.55 14.39
CA LEU A 100 15.48 -8.03 13.00
C LEU A 100 14.89 -7.07 11.96
N ASN A 101 14.36 -5.92 12.34
CA ASN A 101 13.97 -4.87 11.42
C ASN A 101 14.96 -3.70 11.40
N GLN A 102 15.48 -3.33 12.57
CA GLN A 102 16.40 -2.20 12.78
C GLN A 102 17.70 -2.63 13.46
N ILE A 103 17.65 -3.66 14.30
CA ILE A 103 18.83 -4.29 14.92
C ILE A 103 18.91 -5.74 14.44
N ASN A 104 19.86 -6.06 13.57
CA ASN A 104 20.04 -7.41 13.07
C ASN A 104 20.83 -8.31 14.04
N ARG A 105 20.91 -9.61 13.74
CA ARG A 105 21.58 -10.61 14.61
C ARG A 105 23.05 -10.26 14.88
N THR A 106 23.77 -9.86 13.83
CA THR A 106 25.20 -9.51 13.90
C THR A 106 25.38 -8.27 14.77
N GLN A 107 24.58 -7.22 14.57
CA GLN A 107 24.60 -6.01 15.39
C GLN A 107 24.32 -6.31 16.86
N ALA A 108 23.29 -7.12 17.16
CA ALA A 108 22.98 -7.52 18.54
C ALA A 108 24.13 -8.28 19.21
N ALA A 109 24.77 -9.21 18.49
CA ALA A 109 25.93 -9.93 19.00
C ALA A 109 27.13 -9.01 19.27
N HIS A 110 27.41 -8.06 18.36
CA HIS A 110 28.47 -7.07 18.57
C HIS A 110 28.20 -6.16 19.76
N ILE A 111 26.95 -5.70 19.93
CA ILE A 111 26.56 -4.89 21.09
C ILE A 111 26.76 -5.70 22.38
N ALA A 112 26.23 -6.92 22.45
CA ALA A 112 26.39 -7.79 23.61
C ALA A 112 27.88 -8.06 23.93
N GLY A 113 28.69 -8.32 22.90
CA GLY A 113 30.13 -8.50 23.03
C GLY A 113 30.83 -7.25 23.59
N ALA A 114 30.53 -6.07 23.05
CA ALA A 114 31.12 -4.81 23.52
C ALA A 114 30.74 -4.49 24.98
N PHE A 115 29.49 -4.76 25.38
CA PHE A 115 29.08 -4.58 26.78
C PHE A 115 29.69 -5.62 27.71
N SER A 116 29.92 -6.85 27.25
CA SER A 116 30.55 -7.89 28.05
C SER A 116 32.00 -7.59 28.45
N THR A 117 32.68 -6.67 27.74
CA THR A 117 34.04 -6.24 28.08
C THR A 117 34.10 -5.08 29.08
N ILE A 118 32.94 -4.45 29.38
CA ILE A 118 32.85 -3.26 30.24
C ILE A 118 32.31 -3.62 31.63
N LEU A 119 31.60 -4.76 31.76
CA LEU A 119 31.10 -5.33 33.01
C LEU A 119 32.12 -6.29 33.62
#